data_AF-A0AAQ4ECX1-F1
#
_entry.id   AF-A0AAQ4ECX1-F1
#
_cell.length_a   1.000
_cell.length_b   1.000
_cell.length_c   1.000
_cell.angle_alpha   90.00
_cell.angle_beta   90.00
_cell.angle_gamma   90.00
#
_symmetry.space_group_name_H-M   'P 1'
#
loop_
_entity.id
_entity.type
_entity.pdbx_description
1 polymer ?
#
loop_
_entity_poly.entity_id
_entity_poly.type
_entity_poly.pdbx_seq_one_letter_code
_entity_poly.pdbx_strand_id
1 'polypeptide(L)'
;MASRLLQISERAVKLAPVVARAQPAAAYHGRAIIGKREVVGFGLNGEYAYHDTPDFPMPAIRYKEPTPEIEKLREKEKGDWKNLSLEEKKALYRYSFFQTFAEMNASRNEWKPIVGNVFLMLGVSLWIWIFLKKF
;
A
#
# COMPACT_ATOMS: atom_id res chain seq x y z
N MET A 1 -9.10 -45.53 41.23
CA MET A 1 -8.54 -44.16 41.15
C MET A 1 -7.44 -43.97 40.08
N ALA A 2 -7.09 -44.99 39.28
CA ALA A 2 -6.04 -44.85 38.25
C ALA A 2 -6.52 -44.28 36.90
N SER A 3 -7.80 -44.47 36.54
CA SER A 3 -8.30 -44.10 35.21
C SER A 3 -8.53 -42.60 34.98
N ARG A 4 -8.63 -41.78 36.05
CA ARG A 4 -8.74 -40.32 35.93
C ARG A 4 -7.40 -39.62 35.69
N LEU A 5 -6.29 -40.24 36.08
CA LEU A 5 -4.95 -39.65 35.91
C LEU A 5 -4.45 -39.79 34.47
N LEU A 6 -4.81 -40.87 33.77
CA LEU A 6 -4.40 -41.11 32.39
C LEU A 6 -5.14 -40.21 31.38
N GLN A 7 -6.40 -39.86 31.63
CA GLN A 7 -7.18 -38.93 30.79
C GLN A 7 -6.62 -37.50 30.76
N ILE A 8 -5.86 -37.09 31.78
CA ILE A 8 -5.25 -35.77 31.83
C ILE A 8 -4.02 -35.70 30.92
N SER A 9 -3.33 -36.82 30.68
CA SER A 9 -2.11 -36.86 29.86
C SER A 9 -2.38 -36.75 28.35
N GLU A 10 -3.58 -37.10 27.88
CA GLU A 10 -3.93 -37.07 26.45
C GLU A 10 -4.39 -35.69 25.96
N ARG A 11 -4.55 -34.71 26.85
CA ARG A 11 -4.74 -33.30 26.45
C ARG A 11 -3.39 -32.68 26.11
N ALA A 12 -2.75 -33.21 25.08
CA ALA A 12 -1.64 -32.56 24.42
C ALA A 12 -2.11 -31.19 23.92
N VAL A 13 -1.67 -30.14 24.62
CA VAL A 13 -1.86 -28.76 24.20
C VAL A 13 -1.18 -28.62 22.85
N LYS A 14 -1.96 -28.56 21.76
CA LYS A 14 -1.47 -28.23 20.43
C LYS A 14 -1.06 -26.77 20.44
N LEU A 15 0.15 -26.49 20.92
CA LEU A 15 0.79 -25.20 20.74
C LEU A 15 1.08 -25.05 19.25
N ALA A 16 0.27 -24.25 18.57
CA ALA A 16 0.57 -23.83 17.21
C ALA A 16 1.98 -23.19 17.21
N PRO A 17 2.84 -23.47 16.22
CA PRO A 17 4.14 -22.82 16.15
C PRO A 17 3.89 -21.33 15.93
N VAL A 18 4.10 -20.54 16.99
CA VAL A 18 4.22 -19.10 16.88
C VAL A 18 5.53 -18.85 16.15
N VAL A 19 5.46 -18.76 14.81
CA VAL A 19 6.56 -18.27 14.01
C VAL A 19 6.73 -16.80 14.37
N ALA A 20 7.59 -16.54 15.37
CA ALA A 20 8.02 -15.20 15.71
C ALA A 20 8.78 -14.65 14.50
N ARG A 21 8.06 -13.93 13.63
CA ARG A 21 8.70 -13.13 12.59
C ARG A 21 9.47 -12.01 13.31
N ALA A 22 10.77 -12.21 13.51
CA ALA A 22 11.67 -11.17 13.97
C ALA A 22 11.58 -10.01 12.98
N GLN A 23 10.90 -8.95 13.38
CA GLN A 23 10.84 -7.72 12.61
C GLN A 23 12.08 -6.90 12.97
N PRO A 24 12.83 -6.40 11.97
CA PRO A 24 13.93 -5.50 12.27
C PRO A 24 13.36 -4.28 13.01
N ALA A 25 14.01 -3.90 14.11
CA ALA A 25 13.62 -2.76 14.95
C ALA A 25 13.59 -1.41 14.18
N ALA A 26 14.08 -1.40 12.93
CA ALA A 26 14.10 -0.26 12.03
C ALA A 26 12.72 0.13 11.46
N ALA A 27 11.70 -0.74 11.52
CA ALA A 27 10.36 -0.37 11.08
C ALA A 27 9.68 0.54 12.11
N TYR A 28 9.74 1.86 11.91
CA TYR A 28 9.12 2.86 12.82
C TYR A 28 7.59 2.66 12.92
N HIS A 29 6.98 2.14 11.86
CA HIS A 29 5.59 1.74 11.79
C HIS A 29 5.46 0.21 11.67
N GLY A 30 5.01 -0.42 12.75
CA GLY A 30 4.74 -1.87 12.77
C GLY A 30 3.52 -2.27 11.94
N ARG A 31 3.18 -3.57 11.97
CA ARG A 31 2.01 -4.14 11.25
C ARG A 31 0.64 -3.63 11.72
N ALA A 32 0.57 -2.83 12.79
CA ALA A 32 -0.69 -2.34 13.33
C ALA A 32 -1.42 -1.36 12.38
N ILE A 33 -0.70 -0.64 11.53
CA ILE A 33 -1.24 0.47 10.73
C ILE A 33 -1.73 0.01 9.34
N ILE A 34 -1.25 -1.14 8.86
CA ILE A 34 -1.52 -1.63 7.50
C ILE A 34 -2.86 -2.36 7.34
N GLY A 35 -3.61 -2.55 8.42
CA GLY A 35 -4.86 -3.31 8.41
C GLY A 35 -4.62 -4.78 8.03
N LYS A 36 -5.45 -5.31 7.14
CA LYS A 36 -5.36 -6.71 6.66
C LYS A 36 -4.46 -6.88 5.43
N ARG A 37 -3.75 -5.84 5.01
CA ARG A 37 -2.93 -5.87 3.78
C ARG A 37 -1.74 -6.82 3.94
N GLU A 38 -1.44 -7.52 2.86
CA GLU A 38 -0.32 -8.46 2.81
C GLU A 38 1.01 -7.72 2.69
N VAL A 39 1.98 -8.12 3.51
CA VAL A 39 3.39 -7.72 3.39
C VAL A 39 4.06 -8.64 2.37
N VAL A 40 4.56 -8.04 1.29
CA VAL A 40 5.15 -8.75 0.15
C VAL A 40 6.65 -8.59 0.01
N GLY A 41 7.26 -7.59 0.63
CA GLY A 41 8.70 -7.37 0.52
C GLY A 41 9.26 -6.40 1.55
N PHE A 42 10.52 -6.02 1.35
CA PHE A 42 11.23 -5.05 2.18
C PHE A 42 10.83 -3.59 1.83
N GLY A 43 10.43 -3.32 0.60
CA GLY A 43 10.12 -1.98 0.11
C GLY A 43 11.34 -1.04 0.13
N LEU A 44 11.08 0.24 0.35
CA LEU A 44 12.08 1.32 0.27
C LEU A 44 13.10 1.28 1.41
N ASN A 45 12.63 1.17 2.65
CA ASN A 45 13.41 1.36 3.88
C ASN A 45 13.10 0.31 4.96
N GLY A 46 12.41 -0.78 4.62
CA GLY A 46 11.98 -1.80 5.57
C GLY A 46 10.69 -1.47 6.32
N GLU A 47 10.07 -0.32 6.07
CA GLU A 47 8.78 0.04 6.62
C GLU A 47 7.63 -0.62 5.85
N TYR A 48 6.53 -0.90 6.54
CA TYR A 48 5.32 -1.45 5.94
C TYR A 48 4.46 -0.35 5.29
N ALA A 49 5.07 0.43 4.40
CA ALA A 49 4.43 1.51 3.67
C ALA A 49 4.24 1.17 2.19
N TYR A 50 3.15 1.68 1.62
CA TYR A 50 2.87 1.59 0.20
C TYR A 50 3.31 2.87 -0.49
N HIS A 51 4.15 2.76 -1.51
CA HIS A 51 4.61 3.89 -2.33
C HIS A 51 4.58 3.51 -3.81
N ASP A 52 3.92 4.33 -4.63
CA ASP A 52 4.00 4.26 -6.09
C ASP A 52 5.11 5.21 -6.56
N THR A 53 6.32 4.67 -6.70
CA THR A 53 7.49 5.43 -7.16
C THR A 53 8.24 4.67 -8.24
N PRO A 54 8.67 5.32 -9.34
CA PRO A 54 9.35 4.62 -10.43
C PRO A 54 10.65 3.93 -9.99
N ASP A 55 11.35 4.52 -9.01
CA ASP A 55 12.63 4.01 -8.50
C ASP A 55 12.48 2.72 -7.68
N PHE A 56 11.33 2.56 -7.02
CA PHE A 56 11.01 1.41 -6.18
C PHE A 56 9.71 0.76 -6.68
N PRO A 57 9.79 -0.05 -7.76
CA PRO A 57 8.61 -0.61 -8.42
C PRO A 57 7.86 -1.64 -7.56
N MET A 58 8.52 -2.18 -6.53
CA MET A 58 7.94 -3.22 -5.66
C MET A 58 7.81 -2.68 -4.22
N PRO A 59 6.62 -2.19 -3.82
CA PRO A 59 6.38 -1.68 -2.48
C PRO A 59 6.42 -2.81 -1.43
N ALA A 60 6.55 -2.44 -0.15
CA ALA A 60 6.61 -3.41 0.95
C ALA A 60 5.29 -4.16 1.17
N ILE A 61 4.15 -3.51 0.89
CA ILE A 61 2.80 -4.03 1.10
C ILE A 61 1.98 -3.97 -0.20
N ARG A 62 0.91 -4.74 -0.28
CA ARG A 62 -0.11 -4.63 -1.35
C ARG A 62 -0.95 -3.36 -1.18
N TYR A 63 -1.51 -2.86 -2.28
CA TYR A 63 -2.39 -1.69 -2.25
C TYR A 63 -3.72 -1.96 -1.50
N LYS A 64 -4.43 -3.04 -1.86
CA LYS A 64 -5.74 -3.38 -1.27
C LYS A 64 -5.65 -4.45 -0.19
N GLU A 65 -6.67 -4.48 0.67
CA GLU A 65 -6.89 -5.58 1.60
C GLU A 65 -7.46 -6.81 0.88
N PRO A 66 -7.14 -8.03 1.33
CA PRO A 66 -7.64 -9.26 0.72
C PRO A 66 -9.16 -9.34 0.86
N THR A 67 -9.83 -9.58 -0.27
CA THR A 67 -11.24 -9.92 -0.34
C THR A 67 -11.38 -11.39 -0.75
N PRO A 68 -12.48 -12.08 -0.39
CA PRO A 68 -12.65 -13.50 -0.70
C PRO A 68 -12.60 -13.82 -2.20
N GLU A 69 -12.98 -12.86 -3.06
CA GLU A 69 -12.86 -12.98 -4.51
C GLU A 69 -11.40 -12.94 -4.98
N ILE A 70 -10.62 -12.00 -4.44
CA ILE A 70 -9.20 -11.89 -4.75
C ILE A 70 -8.45 -13.11 -4.20
N GLU A 71 -8.80 -13.62 -3.03
CA GLU A 71 -8.17 -14.84 -2.49
C GLU A 71 -8.35 -16.04 -3.43
N LYS A 72 -9.54 -16.23 -4.01
CA LYS A 72 -9.76 -17.25 -5.04
C LYS A 72 -8.90 -17.02 -6.29
N LEU A 73 -8.78 -15.76 -6.73
CA LEU A 73 -7.91 -15.40 -7.86
C LEU A 73 -6.42 -15.62 -7.54
N ARG A 74 -5.99 -15.40 -6.30
CA ARG A 74 -4.63 -15.66 -5.82
C ARG A 74 -4.31 -17.15 -5.80
N GLU A 75 -5.26 -18.01 -5.46
CA GLU A 75 -5.09 -19.46 -5.59
C GLU A 75 -4.96 -19.88 -7.07
N LYS A 76 -5.73 -19.25 -7.97
CA LYS A 76 -5.61 -19.47 -9.42
C LYS A 76 -4.27 -18.95 -9.98
N GLU A 77 -3.75 -17.84 -9.43
CA GLU A 77 -2.46 -17.24 -9.80
C GLU A 77 -1.27 -18.17 -9.58
N LYS A 78 -1.36 -19.12 -8.63
CA LYS A 78 -0.31 -20.12 -8.39
C LYS A 78 -0.17 -21.13 -9.54
N GLY A 79 -1.17 -21.26 -10.40
CA GLY A 79 -1.17 -22.15 -11.57
C GLY A 79 -0.62 -21.50 -12.84
N ASP A 80 -0.97 -22.05 -14.02
CA ASP A 80 -0.56 -21.50 -15.31
C ASP A 80 -1.34 -20.22 -15.66
N TRP A 81 -0.61 -19.14 -15.95
CA TRP A 81 -1.14 -17.83 -16.30
C TRP A 81 -1.77 -17.76 -17.69
N LYS A 82 -1.62 -18.80 -18.52
CA LYS A 82 -2.38 -18.96 -19.77
C LYS A 82 -3.87 -19.15 -19.51
N ASN A 83 -4.24 -19.71 -18.36
CA ASN A 83 -5.64 -19.95 -17.96
C ASN A 83 -6.30 -18.73 -17.29
N LEU A 84 -5.55 -17.63 -17.12
CA LEU A 84 -6.06 -16.38 -16.58
C LEU A 84 -6.59 -15.49 -17.70
N SER A 85 -7.83 -15.01 -17.55
CA SER A 85 -8.40 -14.02 -18.46
C SER A 85 -7.67 -12.67 -18.32
N LEU A 86 -7.82 -11.81 -19.33
CA LEU A 86 -7.22 -10.48 -19.31
C LEU A 86 -7.76 -9.63 -18.15
N GLU A 87 -9.04 -9.79 -17.82
CA GLU A 87 -9.70 -9.10 -16.71
C GLU A 87 -9.17 -9.58 -15.35
N GLU A 88 -8.97 -10.89 -15.18
CA GLU A 88 -8.38 -11.46 -13.96
C GLU A 88 -6.97 -10.93 -13.73
N LYS A 89 -6.16 -10.84 -14.79
CA LYS A 89 -4.81 -10.25 -14.72
C LYS A 89 -4.86 -8.77 -14.31
N LYS A 90 -5.78 -7.99 -14.88
CA LYS A 90 -5.99 -6.59 -14.49
C LYS A 90 -6.46 -6.46 -13.05
N ALA A 91 -7.33 -7.36 -12.57
CA ALA A 91 -7.81 -7.37 -11.20
C ALA A 91 -6.67 -7.67 -10.20
N LEU A 92 -5.83 -8.67 -10.49
CA LEU A 92 -4.62 -8.97 -9.71
C LEU A 92 -3.64 -7.79 -9.70
N TYR A 93 -3.49 -7.10 -10.83
CA TYR A 93 -2.67 -5.90 -10.92
C TYR A 93 -3.22 -4.78 -10.03
N ARG A 94 -4.51 -4.44 -10.13
CA ARG A 94 -5.15 -3.37 -9.33
C ARG A 94 -5.35 -3.71 -7.86
N TYR A 95 -5.24 -4.99 -7.50
CA TYR A 95 -5.13 -5.43 -6.11
C TYR A 95 -3.74 -5.13 -5.54
N SER A 96 -2.71 -5.39 -6.36
CA SER A 96 -1.32 -5.21 -5.97
C SER A 96 -0.87 -3.76 -5.98
N PHE A 97 -1.24 -3.04 -7.04
CA PHE A 97 -0.79 -1.69 -7.34
C PHE A 97 -1.96 -0.73 -7.48
N PHE A 98 -1.79 0.49 -7.01
CA PHE A 98 -2.77 1.56 -7.21
C PHE A 98 -2.65 2.14 -8.61
N GLN A 99 -1.47 2.63 -8.99
CA GLN A 99 -1.22 3.24 -10.30
C GLN A 99 -0.36 2.38 -11.22
N THR A 100 -0.57 2.56 -12.52
CA THR A 100 0.39 2.08 -13.54
C THR A 100 1.52 3.09 -13.74
N PHE A 101 2.64 2.65 -14.30
CA PHE A 101 3.72 3.56 -14.70
C PHE A 101 3.27 4.67 -15.64
N ALA A 102 2.31 4.39 -16.52
CA ALA A 102 1.74 5.41 -17.40
C ALA A 102 0.93 6.45 -16.63
N GLU A 103 0.18 6.04 -15.60
CA GLU A 103 -0.59 6.93 -14.72
C GLU A 103 0.33 7.77 -13.81
N MET A 104 1.40 7.17 -13.29
CA MET A 104 2.39 7.87 -12.46
C MET A 104 3.14 8.94 -13.25
N ASN A 105 3.49 8.64 -14.51
CA ASN A 105 4.21 9.56 -15.39
C ASN A 105 3.30 10.52 -16.16
N ALA A 106 1.98 10.49 -15.91
CA ALA A 106 1.05 11.38 -16.59
C ALA A 106 1.34 12.84 -16.21
N SER A 107 1.43 13.72 -17.21
CA SER A 107 1.73 15.13 -16.99
C SER A 107 0.58 15.82 -16.25
N ARG A 108 0.85 16.25 -15.02
CA ARG A 108 -0.08 17.08 -14.25
C ARG A 108 0.18 18.52 -14.66
N ASN A 109 -0.76 19.16 -15.35
CA ASN A 109 -0.65 20.54 -15.86
C ASN A 109 -0.68 21.61 -14.74
N GLU A 110 -0.10 21.31 -13.57
CA GLU A 110 -0.11 22.11 -12.35
C GLU A 110 0.63 23.45 -12.54
N TRP A 111 1.56 23.52 -13.49
CA TRP A 111 2.25 24.78 -13.82
C TRP A 111 1.28 25.90 -14.25
N LYS A 112 0.14 25.56 -14.87
CA LYS A 112 -0.85 26.54 -15.35
C LYS A 112 -1.49 27.33 -14.19
N PRO A 113 -2.14 26.68 -13.19
CA PRO A 113 -2.68 27.39 -12.04
C PRO A 113 -1.58 28.05 -11.19
N ILE A 114 -0.38 27.48 -11.11
CA ILE A 114 0.75 28.10 -10.40
C ILE A 114 1.09 29.45 -11.05
N VAL A 115 1.34 29.47 -12.36
CA VAL A 115 1.65 30.71 -13.10
C VAL A 115 0.49 31.71 -13.02
N GLY A 116 -0.75 31.24 -13.14
CA GLY A 116 -1.93 32.08 -12.98
C GLY A 116 -2.01 32.76 -11.61
N ASN A 117 -1.80 32.00 -10.53
CA ASN A 117 -1.81 32.52 -9.17
C ASN A 117 -0.67 33.52 -8.90
N VAL A 118 0.52 33.27 -9.46
CA VAL A 118 1.64 34.21 -9.37
C VAL A 118 1.27 35.56 -10.00
N PHE A 119 0.72 35.56 -11.21
CA PHE A 119 0.30 36.81 -11.86
C PHE A 119 -0.86 37.50 -11.15
N LEU A 120 -1.80 36.74 -10.59
CA LEU A 120 -2.89 37.29 -9.80
C LEU A 120 -2.37 38.03 -8.55
N MET A 121 -1.44 37.42 -7.81
CA MET A 121 -0.86 38.03 -6.62
C MET A 121 -0.01 39.27 -6.95
N LEU A 122 0.73 39.26 -8.06
CA LEU A 122 1.44 40.44 -8.56
C LEU A 122 0.47 41.56 -8.93
N GLY A 123 -0.63 41.23 -9.63
CA GLY A 123 -1.67 42.19 -9.97
C GLY A 123 -2.28 42.84 -8.73
N VAL A 124 -2.68 42.03 -7.74
CA VAL A 124 -3.22 42.53 -6.46
C VAL A 124 -2.21 43.44 -5.74
N SER A 125 -0.94 43.06 -5.72
CA SER A 125 0.12 43.85 -5.07
C SER A 125 0.29 45.23 -5.72
N LEU A 126 0.25 45.29 -7.06
CA LEU A 126 0.30 46.56 -7.80
C LEU A 126 -0.93 47.43 -7.55
N TRP A 127 -2.13 46.84 -7.50
CA TRP A 127 -3.36 47.56 -7.18
C TRP A 127 -3.33 48.17 -5.78
N ILE A 128 -2.85 47.43 -4.79
CA ILE A 128 -2.66 47.94 -3.42
C ILE A 128 -1.70 49.12 -3.42
N TRP A 129 -0.57 49.02 -4.14
CA TRP A 129 0.39 50.11 -4.23
C TRP A 129 -0.21 51.38 -4.87
N ILE A 130 -0.95 51.23 -5.96
CA ILE A 130 -1.65 52.36 -6.61
C ILE A 130 -2.65 53.00 -5.64
N PHE A 131 -3.42 52.19 -4.91
CA PHE A 131 -4.39 52.67 -3.93
C PHE A 131 -3.72 53.48 -2.82
N LEU A 132 -2.67 52.94 -2.18
CA LEU A 132 -1.90 53.60 -1.12
C LEU A 132 -1.16 54.86 -1.60
N LYS A 133 -0.87 54.96 -2.90
CA LYS A 133 -0.21 56.14 -3.45
C LYS A 133 -1.21 57.26 -3.77
N LYS A 134 -2.46 56.91 -4.09
CA LYS A 134 -3.51 57.84 -4.51
C LYS A 134 -4.28 58.44 -3.34
N PHE A 135 -4.53 57.66 -2.30
CA PHE A 135 -5.24 58.04 -1.08
C PHE A 135 -4.27 58.06 0.11
#